data_AF-A0A4Q3STG2-F1
#
_entry.id   AF-A0A4Q3STG2-F1
#
_cell.length_a   1.000
_cell.length_b   1.000
_cell.length_c   1.000
_cell.angle_alpha   90.00
_cell.angle_beta   90.00
_cell.angle_gamma   90.00
#
_symmetry.space_group_name_H-M   'P 1'
#
loop_
_entity.id
_entity.type
_entity.pdbx_description
1 polymer ?
#
loop_
_entity_poly.entity_id
_entity_poly.type
_entity_poly.pdbx_seq_one_letter_code
_entity_poly.pdbx_strand_id
1 'polypeptide(L)'
;MNTMPVNSTLGNSSLEKLLRNELREAYWSERHFAKLLLKIRKAANSIDIRASLDQQHARIEDQVLKLEEIFLVLGKKIKVKKSESAKAIAKSIETLIDDTNENSVTRDVAIIISARKINHYCAGTFGGLLQIANMLGLSTIADSFTGIMLEKKHADELLAHIPVSGIYLGRADSGHDDEEEDDDEPIVYNEEIEVISEELNNNYEKDLNFEDRTGK
;
A
#
# COMPACT_ATOMS: atom_id res chain seq x y z
N MET A 1 -9.97 44.77 10.30
CA MET A 1 -9.79 43.35 9.95
C MET A 1 -8.32 43.03 10.14
N ASN A 2 -8.00 42.32 11.22
CA ASN A 2 -6.62 42.03 11.62
C ASN A 2 -6.20 40.73 10.94
N THR A 3 -5.36 40.81 9.92
CA THR A 3 -4.74 39.64 9.29
C THR A 3 -3.73 39.08 10.29
N MET A 4 -4.08 37.97 10.93
CA MET A 4 -3.14 37.21 11.78
C MET A 4 -1.91 36.84 10.95
N PRO A 5 -0.69 37.06 11.46
CA PRO A 5 0.52 36.66 10.76
C PRO A 5 0.56 35.12 10.69
N VAL A 6 0.80 34.59 9.49
CA VAL A 6 1.15 33.17 9.30
C VAL A 6 2.38 32.90 10.17
N ASN A 7 2.17 32.18 11.26
CA ASN A 7 3.17 31.99 12.30
C ASN A 7 4.38 31.25 11.73
N SER A 8 5.49 31.97 11.57
CA SER A 8 6.77 31.50 11.07
C SER A 8 7.53 30.64 12.10
N THR A 9 6.83 29.76 12.81
CA THR A 9 7.34 28.78 13.79
C THR A 9 7.25 27.33 13.29
N LEU A 10 6.78 27.11 12.06
CA LEU A 10 6.60 25.81 11.38
C LEU A 10 7.91 25.19 10.85
N GLY A 11 9.04 25.36 11.54
CA GLY A 11 10.35 24.98 11.00
C GLY A 11 11.18 23.96 11.80
N ASN A 12 10.73 23.50 12.97
CA ASN A 12 11.63 22.83 13.92
C ASN A 12 11.04 21.73 14.82
N SER A 13 9.77 21.33 14.65
CA SER A 13 9.21 20.27 15.52
C SER A 13 9.73 18.88 15.12
N SER A 14 9.88 17.98 16.10
CA SER A 14 10.23 16.58 15.83
C SER A 14 9.21 15.90 14.91
N LEU A 15 7.94 16.30 15.01
CA LEU A 15 6.86 15.77 14.20
C LEU A 15 6.96 16.20 12.72
N GLU A 16 7.34 17.44 12.45
CA GLU A 16 7.59 17.92 11.09
C GLU A 16 8.79 17.21 10.46
N LYS A 17 9.85 16.95 11.24
CA LYS A 17 11.00 16.15 10.77
C LYS A 17 10.58 14.72 10.44
N LEU A 18 9.70 14.12 11.25
CA LEU A 18 9.14 12.81 10.98
C LEU A 18 8.33 12.83 9.67
N LEU A 19 7.37 13.75 9.52
CA LEU A 19 6.60 13.91 8.28
C LEU A 19 7.51 13.95 7.05
N ARG A 20 8.55 14.80 7.11
CA ARG A 20 9.48 15.00 6.00
C ARG A 20 10.28 13.74 5.70
N ASN A 21 10.70 12.99 6.72
CA ASN A 21 11.46 11.76 6.50
C ASN A 21 10.58 10.66 5.90
N GLU A 22 9.39 10.46 6.46
CA GLU A 22 8.42 9.47 5.95
C GLU A 22 7.96 9.81 4.53
N LEU A 23 7.71 11.09 4.22
CA LEU A 23 7.34 11.53 2.87
C LEU A 23 8.44 11.22 1.84
N ARG A 24 9.71 11.38 2.23
CA ARG A 24 10.86 11.07 1.36
C ARG A 24 11.01 9.57 1.12
N GLU A 25 10.67 8.74 2.10
CA GLU A 25 10.62 7.30 1.94
C GLU A 25 9.45 6.88 1.06
N ALA A 26 8.25 7.39 1.32
CA ALA A 26 7.06 7.12 0.51
C ALA A 26 7.28 7.44 -0.97
N TYR A 27 7.88 8.60 -1.28
CA TYR A 27 8.26 8.96 -2.65
C TYR A 27 9.21 7.96 -3.29
N TRP A 28 10.19 7.46 -2.54
CA TRP A 28 11.09 6.44 -3.05
C TRP A 28 10.37 5.10 -3.25
N SER A 29 9.54 4.70 -2.29
CA SER A 29 8.78 3.45 -2.30
C SER A 29 7.83 3.39 -3.49
N GLU A 30 7.05 4.44 -3.77
CA GLU A 30 6.16 4.50 -4.94
C GLU A 30 6.92 4.27 -6.24
N ARG A 31 8.03 5.00 -6.45
CA ARG A 31 8.88 4.83 -7.64
C ARG A 31 9.55 3.45 -7.72
N HIS A 32 9.84 2.84 -6.58
CA HIS A 32 10.40 1.50 -6.53
C HIS A 32 9.34 0.46 -6.93
N PHE A 33 8.12 0.59 -6.40
CA PHE A 33 7.01 -0.29 -6.73
C PHE A 33 6.51 -0.11 -8.16
N ALA A 34 6.52 1.09 -8.73
CA ALA A 34 6.25 1.28 -10.16
C ALA A 34 7.10 0.35 -11.03
N LYS A 35 8.42 0.32 -10.77
CA LYS A 35 9.34 -0.58 -11.49
C LYS A 35 9.05 -2.06 -11.23
N LEU A 36 8.73 -2.42 -9.99
CA LEU A 36 8.38 -3.78 -9.63
C LEU A 36 7.10 -4.25 -10.33
N LEU A 37 6.08 -3.40 -10.43
CA LEU A 37 4.83 -3.71 -11.14
C LEU A 37 5.11 -4.08 -12.59
N LEU A 38 5.98 -3.34 -13.29
CA LEU A 38 6.38 -3.67 -14.66
C LEU A 38 7.12 -5.02 -14.75
N LYS A 39 7.86 -5.42 -13.71
CA LYS A 39 8.53 -6.72 -13.63
C LYS A 39 7.50 -7.84 -13.45
N ILE A 40 6.65 -7.77 -12.43
CA ILE A 40 5.69 -8.83 -12.11
C ILE A 40 4.58 -8.94 -13.16
N ARG A 41 4.24 -7.84 -13.84
CA ARG A 41 3.34 -7.84 -15.01
C ARG A 41 3.81 -8.79 -16.11
N LYS A 42 5.12 -8.91 -16.33
CA LYS A 42 5.67 -9.81 -17.35
C LYS A 42 5.54 -11.28 -16.97
N ALA A 43 5.43 -11.59 -15.67
CA ALA A 43 5.24 -12.94 -15.16
C ALA A 43 3.76 -13.38 -15.16
N ALA A 44 2.82 -12.43 -15.32
CA ALA A 44 1.39 -12.72 -15.30
C ALA A 44 0.90 -13.31 -16.62
N ASN A 45 0.06 -14.34 -16.52
CA ASN A 45 -0.52 -15.05 -17.66
C ASN A 45 -1.86 -14.45 -18.08
N SER A 46 -2.69 -14.13 -17.10
CA SER A 46 -3.99 -13.48 -17.28
C SER A 46 -3.88 -12.08 -17.90
N ILE A 47 -4.74 -11.83 -18.88
CA ILE A 47 -4.89 -10.50 -19.49
C ILE A 47 -5.43 -9.50 -18.46
N ASP A 48 -6.38 -9.91 -17.62
CA ASP A 48 -7.02 -9.05 -16.62
C ASP A 48 -6.05 -8.66 -15.50
N ILE A 49 -5.17 -9.58 -15.09
CA ILE A 49 -4.11 -9.29 -14.12
C ILE A 49 -3.12 -8.29 -14.73
N ARG A 50 -2.67 -8.51 -15.97
CA ARG A 50 -1.77 -7.56 -16.64
C ARG A 50 -2.40 -6.16 -16.78
N ALA A 51 -3.68 -6.09 -17.14
CA ALA A 51 -4.41 -4.82 -17.25
C ALA A 51 -4.54 -4.11 -15.90
N SER A 52 -4.83 -4.85 -14.83
CA SER A 52 -4.89 -4.29 -13.47
C SER A 52 -3.54 -3.76 -13.00
N LEU A 53 -2.45 -4.48 -13.27
CA LEU A 53 -1.09 -4.02 -12.96
C LEU A 53 -0.69 -2.77 -13.75
N ASP A 54 -1.12 -2.65 -15.00
CA ASP A 54 -0.90 -1.45 -15.82
C ASP A 54 -1.63 -0.24 -15.27
N GLN A 55 -2.89 -0.42 -14.88
CA GLN A 55 -3.66 0.63 -14.26
C GLN A 55 -3.04 1.05 -12.93
N GLN A 56 -2.62 0.09 -12.10
CA GLN A 56 -1.94 0.36 -10.84
C GLN A 56 -0.61 1.10 -11.08
N HIS A 57 0.18 0.71 -12.07
CA HIS A 57 1.40 1.42 -12.46
C HIS A 57 1.12 2.87 -12.87
N ALA A 58 0.15 3.10 -13.75
CA ALA A 58 -0.22 4.45 -14.18
C ALA A 58 -0.64 5.34 -13.00
N ARG A 59 -1.47 4.81 -12.09
CA ARG A 59 -1.86 5.51 -10.85
C ARG A 59 -0.65 5.87 -10.00
N ILE A 60 0.33 4.96 -9.87
CA ILE A 60 1.56 5.26 -9.12
C ILE A 60 2.33 6.42 -9.75
N GLU A 61 2.47 6.46 -11.07
CA GLU A 61 3.17 7.57 -11.75
C GLU A 61 2.47 8.92 -11.49
N ASP A 62 1.13 8.96 -11.52
CA ASP A 62 0.35 10.16 -11.17
C ASP A 62 0.54 10.56 -9.69
N GLN A 63 0.55 9.57 -8.79
CA GLN A 63 0.78 9.79 -7.36
C GLN A 63 2.20 10.31 -7.09
N VAL A 64 3.20 9.84 -7.83
CA VAL A 64 4.57 10.35 -7.75
C VAL A 64 4.58 11.84 -8.10
N LEU A 65 3.90 12.27 -9.16
CA LEU A 65 3.78 13.70 -9.50
C LEU A 65 3.11 14.50 -8.38
N LYS A 66 2.03 13.98 -7.78
CA LYS A 66 1.35 14.60 -6.64
C LYS A 66 2.27 14.75 -5.42
N LEU A 67 3.15 13.78 -5.17
CA LEU A 67 4.16 13.88 -4.11
C LEU A 67 5.18 14.98 -4.39
N GLU A 68 5.58 15.16 -5.66
CA GLU A 68 6.48 16.25 -6.07
C GLU A 68 5.84 17.62 -5.81
N GLU A 69 4.55 17.78 -6.09
CA GLU A 69 3.78 18.98 -5.75
C GLU A 69 3.76 19.24 -4.23
N ILE A 70 3.55 18.20 -3.41
CA ILE A 70 3.60 18.33 -1.94
C ILE A 70 4.99 18.80 -1.46
N PHE A 71 6.08 18.30 -2.06
CA PHE A 71 7.42 18.78 -1.74
C PHE A 71 7.62 20.27 -2.06
N LEU A 72 7.03 20.74 -3.17
CA LEU A 72 7.06 22.16 -3.55
C LEU A 72 6.29 23.01 -2.54
N VAL A 73 5.08 22.60 -2.15
CA VAL A 73 4.26 23.28 -1.13
C VAL A 73 5.00 23.37 0.21
N LEU A 74 5.73 22.31 0.58
CA LEU A 74 6.55 22.29 1.79
C LEU A 74 7.84 23.12 1.69
N GLY A 75 8.10 23.78 0.55
CA GLY A 75 9.22 24.68 0.32
C GLY A 75 10.59 23.99 0.35
N LYS A 76 10.66 22.68 0.04
CA LYS A 76 11.90 21.90 0.12
C LYS A 76 12.20 21.19 -1.19
N LYS A 77 13.49 21.14 -1.54
CA LYS A 77 13.98 20.26 -2.60
C LYS A 77 13.78 18.80 -2.20
N ILE A 78 13.28 18.00 -3.14
CA ILE A 78 13.16 16.55 -3.00
C ILE A 78 14.55 15.98 -2.73
N LYS A 79 14.76 15.44 -1.53
CA LYS A 79 15.92 14.61 -1.22
C LYS A 79 15.41 13.20 -1.09
N VAL A 80 15.68 12.34 -2.06
CA VAL A 80 15.22 10.96 -1.99
C VAL A 80 15.83 10.26 -0.76
N LYS A 81 15.03 9.46 -0.04
CA LYS A 81 15.51 8.58 1.03
C LYS A 81 15.04 7.17 0.68
N LYS A 82 15.96 6.21 0.59
CA LYS A 82 15.59 4.81 0.32
C LYS A 82 14.80 4.27 1.52
N SER A 83 13.72 3.56 1.25
CA SER A 83 12.96 2.85 2.28
C SER A 83 13.39 1.38 2.33
N GLU A 84 13.93 0.95 3.47
CA GLU A 84 14.35 -0.44 3.65
C GLU A 84 13.14 -1.38 3.73
N SER A 85 12.00 -0.92 4.26
CA SER A 85 10.75 -1.68 4.28
C SER A 85 10.24 -1.97 2.87
N ALA A 86 10.19 -0.97 1.99
CA ALA A 86 9.75 -1.19 0.61
C ALA A 86 10.71 -2.11 -0.18
N LYS A 87 12.02 -2.05 0.09
CA LYS A 87 12.99 -2.99 -0.48
C LYS A 87 12.74 -4.43 -0.01
N ALA A 88 12.49 -4.62 1.27
CA ALA A 88 12.21 -5.93 1.84
C ALA A 88 10.92 -6.53 1.24
N ILE A 89 9.87 -5.72 1.12
CA ILE A 89 8.61 -6.12 0.48
C ILE A 89 8.83 -6.47 -0.99
N ALA A 90 9.57 -5.65 -1.74
CA ALA A 90 9.88 -5.92 -3.13
C ALA A 90 10.63 -7.25 -3.30
N LYS A 91 11.64 -7.51 -2.45
CA LYS A 91 12.36 -8.78 -2.45
C LYS A 91 11.45 -9.96 -2.11
N SER A 92 10.58 -9.82 -1.10
CA SER A 92 9.60 -10.87 -0.74
C SER A 92 8.64 -11.18 -1.89
N ILE A 93 8.20 -10.17 -2.64
CA ILE A 93 7.36 -10.34 -3.82
C ILE A 93 8.11 -11.07 -4.94
N GLU A 94 9.36 -10.70 -5.19
CA GLU A 94 10.18 -11.36 -6.21
C GLU A 94 10.35 -12.85 -5.89
N THR A 95 10.74 -13.18 -4.64
CA THR A 95 10.84 -14.57 -4.19
C THR A 95 9.51 -15.31 -4.33
N LEU A 96 8.40 -14.72 -3.87
CA LEU A 96 7.08 -15.35 -3.96
C LEU A 96 6.68 -15.72 -5.40
N ILE A 97 7.07 -14.92 -6.39
CA ILE A 97 6.77 -15.21 -7.80
C ILE A 97 7.75 -16.25 -8.36
N ASP A 98 9.03 -16.15 -8.01
CA ASP A 98 10.07 -17.06 -8.46
C ASP A 98 9.83 -18.49 -7.95
N ASP A 99 9.21 -18.65 -6.77
CA ASP A 99 8.84 -19.95 -6.16
C ASP A 99 7.60 -20.61 -6.80
N THR A 100 7.03 -20.01 -7.85
CA THR A 100 5.86 -20.58 -8.55
C THR A 100 6.21 -21.03 -9.95
N ASN A 101 5.54 -22.08 -10.44
CA ASN A 101 5.70 -22.55 -11.82
C ASN A 101 5.24 -21.49 -12.83
N GLU A 102 6.03 -21.29 -13.89
CA GLU A 102 5.64 -20.40 -14.98
C GLU A 102 4.33 -20.88 -15.63
N ASN A 103 3.51 -19.94 -16.13
CA ASN A 103 2.24 -20.25 -16.78
C ASN A 103 1.19 -21.01 -15.92
N SER A 104 1.39 -21.07 -14.60
CA SER A 104 0.47 -21.73 -13.67
C SER A 104 -0.59 -20.79 -13.08
N VAL A 105 -1.68 -21.38 -12.56
CA VAL A 105 -2.69 -20.66 -11.75
C VAL A 105 -2.04 -20.05 -10.52
N THR A 106 -1.18 -20.83 -9.87
CA THR A 106 -0.48 -20.46 -8.64
C THR A 106 0.34 -19.20 -8.83
N ARG A 107 1.04 -19.05 -9.97
CA ARG A 107 1.78 -17.83 -10.29
C ARG A 107 0.88 -16.60 -10.43
N ASP A 108 -0.27 -16.74 -11.10
CA ASP A 108 -1.22 -15.64 -11.24
C ASP A 108 -1.83 -15.23 -9.87
N VAL A 109 -2.13 -16.18 -8.99
CA VAL A 109 -2.54 -15.91 -7.60
C VAL A 109 -1.43 -15.20 -6.82
N ALA A 110 -0.20 -15.69 -6.92
CA ALA A 110 0.97 -15.07 -6.27
C ALA A 110 1.18 -13.63 -6.72
N ILE A 111 0.96 -13.32 -8.00
CA ILE A 111 1.04 -11.96 -8.54
C ILE A 111 -0.07 -11.07 -7.99
N ILE A 112 -1.31 -11.56 -7.87
CA ILE A 112 -2.41 -10.81 -7.24
C ILE A 112 -2.04 -10.48 -5.79
N ILE A 113 -1.62 -11.49 -5.00
CA ILE A 113 -1.17 -11.29 -3.62
C ILE A 113 -0.06 -10.24 -3.56
N SER A 114 0.89 -10.28 -4.49
CA SER A 114 2.02 -9.35 -4.56
C SER A 114 1.58 -7.91 -4.82
N ALA A 115 0.67 -7.70 -5.78
CA ALA A 115 0.13 -6.39 -6.11
C ALA A 115 -0.66 -5.78 -4.93
N ARG A 116 -1.38 -6.64 -4.19
CA ARG A 116 -2.10 -6.28 -2.97
C ARG A 116 -1.17 -5.90 -1.82
N LYS A 117 -0.08 -6.64 -1.60
CA LYS A 117 0.97 -6.29 -0.62
C LYS A 117 1.50 -4.87 -0.84
N ILE A 118 1.71 -4.47 -2.09
CA ILE A 118 2.13 -3.10 -2.45
C ILE A 118 1.06 -2.08 -2.01
N ASN A 119 -0.20 -2.32 -2.37
CA ASN A 119 -1.30 -1.40 -2.02
C ASN A 119 -1.49 -1.27 -0.50
N HIS A 120 -1.44 -2.38 0.25
CA HIS A 120 -1.55 -2.37 1.70
C HIS A 120 -0.42 -1.59 2.37
N TYR A 121 0.84 -1.81 1.94
CA TYR A 121 1.96 -1.03 2.45
C TYR A 121 1.75 0.46 2.20
N CYS A 122 1.43 0.84 0.96
CA CYS A 122 1.25 2.25 0.62
C CYS A 122 0.06 2.88 1.37
N ALA A 123 -1.09 2.19 1.47
CA ALA A 123 -2.24 2.68 2.22
C ALA A 123 -1.90 2.93 3.70
N GLY A 124 -1.16 2.01 4.34
CA GLY A 124 -0.67 2.19 5.70
C GLY A 124 0.27 3.39 5.85
N THR A 125 1.25 3.53 4.94
CA THR A 125 2.19 4.65 4.93
C THR A 125 1.46 5.99 4.78
N PHE A 126 0.52 6.11 3.82
CA PHE A 126 -0.22 7.34 3.59
C PHE A 126 -1.23 7.65 4.70
N GLY A 127 -1.81 6.63 5.33
CA GLY A 127 -2.63 6.80 6.54
C GLY A 127 -1.83 7.40 7.70
N GLY A 128 -0.59 6.96 7.91
CA GLY A 128 0.32 7.55 8.90
C GLY A 128 0.72 8.99 8.56
N LEU A 129 1.08 9.26 7.30
CA LEU A 129 1.40 10.60 6.82
C LEU A 129 0.22 11.59 6.96
N LEU A 130 -0.99 11.11 6.66
CA LEU A 130 -2.24 11.85 6.85
C LEU A 130 -2.42 12.28 8.31
N GLN A 131 -2.27 11.36 9.27
CA GLN A 131 -2.39 11.68 10.69
C GLN A 131 -1.38 12.77 11.10
N ILE A 132 -0.13 12.64 10.67
CA ILE A 132 0.91 13.63 10.97
C ILE A 132 0.57 14.99 10.33
N ALA A 133 0.08 15.01 9.08
CA ALA A 133 -0.32 16.24 8.40
C ALA A 133 -1.46 16.96 9.13
N ASN A 134 -2.46 16.21 9.61
CA ASN A 134 -3.57 16.73 10.41
C ASN A 134 -3.09 17.35 11.73
N MET A 135 -2.20 16.66 12.46
CA MET A 135 -1.62 17.18 13.71
C MET A 135 -0.81 18.47 13.51
N LEU A 136 -0.24 18.66 12.32
CA LEU A 136 0.51 19.87 11.96
C LEU A 136 -0.36 20.97 11.33
N GLY A 137 -1.68 20.75 11.18
CA GLY A 137 -2.61 21.70 10.57
C GLY A 137 -2.42 21.88 9.05
N LEU A 138 -1.84 20.89 8.37
CA LEU A 138 -1.52 20.93 6.94
C LEU A 138 -2.66 20.35 6.10
N SER A 139 -3.84 20.97 6.14
CA SER A 139 -5.08 20.44 5.55
C SER A 139 -4.96 20.06 4.07
N THR A 140 -4.40 20.92 3.23
CA THR A 140 -4.24 20.63 1.78
C THR A 140 -3.33 19.42 1.50
N ILE A 141 -2.32 19.21 2.36
CA ILE A 141 -1.42 18.05 2.26
C ILE A 141 -2.14 16.79 2.77
N ALA A 142 -2.90 16.91 3.85
CA ALA A 142 -3.74 15.84 4.37
C ALA A 142 -4.73 15.35 3.30
N ASP A 143 -5.45 16.26 2.61
CA ASP A 143 -6.37 15.90 1.53
C ASP A 143 -5.67 15.13 0.40
N SER A 144 -4.44 15.54 0.08
CA SER A 144 -3.63 14.86 -0.93
C SER A 144 -3.29 13.42 -0.51
N PHE A 145 -2.88 13.21 0.74
CA PHE A 145 -2.59 11.88 1.29
C PHE A 145 -3.85 11.01 1.41
N THR A 146 -4.99 11.59 1.78
CA THR A 146 -6.28 10.89 1.79
C THR A 146 -6.62 10.36 0.40
N GLY A 147 -6.49 11.18 -0.64
CA GLY A 147 -6.73 10.74 -2.02
C GLY A 147 -5.84 9.58 -2.44
N ILE A 148 -4.53 9.66 -2.17
CA ILE A 148 -3.59 8.57 -2.48
C ILE A 148 -3.98 7.30 -1.72
N MET A 149 -4.23 7.40 -0.41
CA MET A 149 -4.62 6.25 0.42
C MET A 149 -5.89 5.57 -0.09
N LEU A 150 -6.93 6.34 -0.44
CA LEU A 150 -8.19 5.79 -0.95
C LEU A 150 -8.02 5.13 -2.32
N GLU A 151 -7.20 5.70 -3.20
CA GLU A 151 -6.87 5.06 -4.49
C GLU A 151 -6.16 3.71 -4.29
N LYS A 152 -5.28 3.58 -3.30
CA LYS A 152 -4.63 2.30 -2.97
C LYS A 152 -5.62 1.27 -2.45
N LYS A 153 -6.53 1.66 -1.54
CA LYS A 153 -7.58 0.78 -1.03
C LYS A 153 -8.50 0.29 -2.15
N HIS A 154 -8.98 1.20 -2.99
CA HIS A 154 -9.81 0.84 -4.13
C HIS A 154 -9.08 -0.06 -5.14
N ALA A 155 -7.78 0.18 -5.39
CA ALA A 155 -6.99 -0.70 -6.24
C ALA A 155 -6.86 -2.12 -5.67
N ASP A 156 -6.72 -2.26 -4.34
CA ASP A 156 -6.71 -3.54 -3.65
C ASP A 156 -8.05 -4.28 -3.77
N GLU A 157 -9.16 -3.58 -3.60
CA GLU A 157 -10.52 -4.13 -3.78
C GLU A 157 -10.72 -4.67 -5.20
N LEU A 158 -10.29 -3.92 -6.23
CA LEU A 158 -10.36 -4.38 -7.62
C LEU A 158 -9.55 -5.66 -7.85
N LEU A 159 -8.36 -5.77 -7.27
CA LEU A 159 -7.52 -6.97 -7.35
C LEU A 159 -8.17 -8.17 -6.66
N ALA A 160 -8.88 -7.96 -5.56
CA ALA A 160 -9.60 -9.00 -4.82
C ALA A 160 -10.69 -9.68 -5.65
N HIS A 161 -11.26 -8.97 -6.63
CA HIS A 161 -12.35 -9.43 -7.46
C HIS A 161 -11.92 -10.01 -8.81
N ILE A 162 -10.62 -10.07 -9.10
CA ILE A 162 -10.13 -10.68 -10.35
C ILE A 162 -10.41 -12.20 -10.29
N PRO A 163 -11.23 -12.76 -11.21
CA PRO A 163 -11.53 -14.18 -11.20
C PRO A 163 -10.29 -14.98 -11.62
N VAL A 164 -9.74 -15.76 -10.70
CA VAL A 164 -8.62 -16.66 -11.02
C VAL A 164 -9.14 -17.96 -11.66
N SER A 165 -10.25 -18.51 -11.15
CA SER A 165 -10.77 -19.83 -11.57
C SER A 165 -11.35 -19.87 -13.00
N GLY A 166 -11.89 -18.75 -13.49
CA GLY A 166 -12.51 -18.68 -14.83
C GLY A 166 -11.53 -18.82 -15.99
N ILE A 167 -10.24 -18.56 -15.75
CA ILE A 167 -9.18 -18.61 -16.78
C ILE A 167 -8.64 -20.04 -16.96
N TYR A 168 -8.75 -20.89 -15.93
CA TYR A 168 -8.05 -22.18 -15.87
C TYR A 168 -8.97 -23.42 -15.90
N LEU A 169 -10.29 -23.27 -16.06
CA LEU A 169 -11.22 -24.40 -16.27
C LEU A 169 -10.92 -25.27 -17.52
N GLY A 170 -9.91 -24.92 -18.33
CA GLY A 170 -9.38 -25.73 -19.43
C GLY A 170 -7.93 -26.23 -19.28
N ARG A 171 -7.26 -25.97 -18.15
CA ARG A 171 -5.87 -26.39 -17.90
C ARG A 171 -5.80 -27.07 -16.54
N ALA A 172 -6.14 -28.36 -16.52
CA ALA A 172 -5.86 -29.20 -15.37
C ALA A 172 -4.33 -29.16 -15.13
N ASP A 173 -3.92 -28.58 -14.01
CA ASP A 173 -2.55 -28.67 -13.52
C ASP A 173 -2.32 -30.15 -13.17
N SER A 174 -1.66 -30.88 -14.07
CA SER A 174 -1.12 -32.20 -13.75
C SER A 174 0.18 -31.97 -12.97
N GLY A 175 0.05 -31.67 -11.68
CA GLY A 175 1.17 -31.62 -10.75
C GLY A 175 1.81 -32.99 -10.62
N HIS A 176 3.14 -33.02 -10.73
CA HIS A 176 3.95 -34.14 -10.26
C HIS A 176 4.13 -33.91 -8.75
N ASP A 177 3.65 -34.84 -7.95
CA ASP A 177 3.79 -34.83 -6.49
C ASP A 177 5.26 -35.12 -6.15
N ASP A 178 6.05 -34.07 -5.93
CA ASP A 178 7.27 -34.18 -5.13
C ASP A 178 6.89 -33.69 -3.72
N GLU A 179 6.63 -34.64 -2.83
CA GLU A 179 6.39 -34.42 -1.41
C GLU A 179 7.66 -33.82 -0.77
N GLU A 180 7.63 -32.54 -0.40
CA GLU A 180 8.52 -32.01 0.63
C GLU A 180 7.82 -32.19 1.99
N GLU A 181 8.41 -33.02 2.86
CA GLU A 181 8.05 -33.12 4.28
C GLU A 181 8.45 -31.81 4.99
N ASP A 182 7.47 -30.93 5.23
CA ASP A 182 7.63 -29.83 6.18
C ASP A 182 7.28 -30.34 7.60
N ASP A 183 8.31 -30.42 8.46
CA ASP A 183 8.21 -30.54 9.91
C ASP A 183 7.61 -29.24 10.50
N ASP A 184 6.33 -28.97 10.28
CA ASP A 184 5.61 -27.87 10.94
C ASP A 184 4.99 -28.34 12.25
N GLU A 185 5.44 -27.77 13.38
CA GLU A 185 4.73 -27.87 14.66
C GLU A 185 3.30 -27.33 14.51
N PRO A 186 2.29 -28.00 15.10
CA PRO A 186 0.90 -27.60 14.92
C PRO A 186 0.65 -26.20 15.49
N ILE A 187 0.21 -25.29 14.62
CA ILE A 187 -0.29 -23.97 14.99
C ILE A 187 -1.54 -24.18 15.85
N VAL A 188 -1.43 -23.90 17.15
CA VAL A 188 -2.58 -23.85 18.06
C VAL A 188 -3.36 -22.58 17.78
N TYR A 189 -4.49 -22.71 17.07
CA TYR A 189 -5.46 -21.63 16.90
C TYR A 189 -6.01 -21.25 18.28
N ASN A 190 -5.70 -20.04 18.74
CA ASN A 190 -6.21 -19.50 20.00
C ASN A 190 -7.49 -18.70 19.70
N GLU A 191 -8.64 -19.12 20.26
CA GLU A 191 -9.96 -18.49 20.08
C GLU A 191 -9.98 -17.00 20.47
N GLU A 192 -8.99 -16.53 21.24
CA GLU A 192 -8.80 -15.11 21.59
C GLU A 192 -8.56 -14.21 20.36
N ILE A 193 -8.07 -14.74 19.23
CA ILE A 193 -7.78 -13.94 18.02
C ILE A 193 -9.07 -13.49 17.31
N GLU A 194 -10.14 -14.28 17.34
CA GLU A 194 -11.41 -13.94 16.69
C GLU A 194 -12.06 -12.75 17.41
N VAL A 195 -12.01 -12.75 18.75
CA VAL A 195 -12.51 -11.65 19.60
C VAL A 195 -11.75 -10.35 19.35
N ILE A 196 -10.42 -10.41 19.18
CA ILE A 196 -9.61 -9.22 18.87
C ILE A 196 -9.96 -8.65 17.49
N SER A 197 -10.23 -9.51 16.51
CA SER A 197 -10.59 -9.07 15.16
C SER A 197 -11.96 -8.36 15.12
N GLU A 198 -12.94 -8.86 15.89
CA GLU A 198 -14.25 -8.23 16.02
C GLU A 198 -14.18 -6.93 16.83
N GLU A 199 -13.39 -6.87 17.91
CA GLU A 199 -13.18 -5.63 18.68
C GLU A 199 -12.49 -4.54 17.85
N LEU A 200 -11.49 -4.91 17.05
CA LEU A 200 -10.81 -3.97 16.16
C LEU A 200 -11.74 -3.43 15.07
N ASN A 201 -12.57 -4.29 14.48
CA ASN A 201 -13.51 -3.88 13.43
C ASN A 201 -14.61 -2.96 13.99
N ASN A 202 -15.14 -3.28 15.18
CA ASN A 202 -16.14 -2.44 15.87
C ASN A 202 -15.58 -1.09 16.33
N ASN A 203 -14.30 -1.04 16.71
CA ASN A 203 -13.64 0.21 17.07
C ASN A 203 -13.33 1.07 15.82
N TYR A 204 -12.97 0.45 14.70
CA TYR A 204 -12.76 1.16 13.43
C TYR A 204 -14.04 1.85 12.92
N GLU A 205 -15.20 1.20 13.02
CA GLU A 205 -16.48 1.82 12.66
C GLU A 205 -16.89 2.95 13.61
N LYS A 206 -16.54 2.87 14.90
CA LYS A 206 -16.77 3.97 15.85
C LYS A 206 -15.90 5.18 15.56
N ASP A 207 -14.64 4.98 15.18
CA ASP A 207 -13.71 6.08 14.91
C ASP A 207 -14.00 6.80 13.57
N LEU A 208 -14.72 6.15 12.65
CA LEU A 208 -15.21 6.77 11.42
C LEU A 208 -16.42 7.71 11.64
N ASN A 209 -17.12 7.62 12.78
CA ASN A 209 -18.26 8.47 13.13
C ASN A 209 -17.87 9.69 13.99
N PHE A 210 -16.76 10.34 13.67
CA PHE A 210 -16.22 11.49 14.41
C PHE A 210 -16.90 12.84 14.06
N GLU A 211 -18.20 12.84 13.77
CA GLU A 211 -19.01 14.06 13.61
C GLU A 211 -20.06 14.20 14.73
N ASP A 212 -19.68 14.16 16.02
CA ASP A 212 -20.57 14.76 17.06
C ASP A 212 -19.92 15.04 18.45
N ARG A 213 -18.62 15.32 18.54
CA ARG A 213 -17.97 15.58 19.86
C ARG A 213 -17.14 16.86 19.93
N THR A 214 -17.70 17.96 19.44
CA THR A 214 -17.33 19.32 19.87
C THR A 214 -18.58 20.17 20.13
N GLY A 215 -19.47 19.64 20.98
CA GLY A 215 -20.55 20.38 21.61
C GLY A 215 -20.28 20.65 23.09
N LYS A 216 -19.31 21.53 23.40
CA LYS A 216 -19.24 22.42 24.57
C LYS A 216 -17.90 23.13 24.65
#